data_AF-A0A2W5ZI14-F1
#
_entry.id   AF-A0A2W5ZI14-F1
#
_cell.length_a   1.000
_cell.length_b   1.000
_cell.length_c   1.000
_cell.angle_alpha   90.00
_cell.angle_beta   90.00
_cell.angle_gamma   90.00
#
_symmetry.space_group_name_H-M   'P 1'
#
loop_
_entity.id
_entity.type
_entity.pdbx_description
1 polymer ?
#
loop_
_entity_poly.entity_id
_entity_poly.type
_entity_poly.pdbx_seq_one_letter_code
_entity_poly.pdbx_strand_id
1 'polypeptide(L)'
;MLAGLKPALAQIGNSNPAGPAGAFNGSITTGCAYDPATGNETRQVTDLSLPSVGAYPLAFTRISNSRAATTTTPFGIPGTWEHSYDWFMVQNQSSGLKPSSYEVVFPDGCDETFFSSGGPVSKGIRDRITPLNTSTMLTYLVLPDGGKVEFATTRQVFGTGYSTCSSQQP
;
A
#
# COMPACT_ATOMS: atom_id res chain seq x y z
N MET A 1 -26.76 -49.23 6.53
CA MET A 1 -26.18 -48.25 7.47
C MET A 1 -25.11 -47.47 6.72
N LEU A 2 -25.31 -46.15 6.53
CA LEU A 2 -24.37 -45.11 6.04
C LEU A 2 -23.80 -45.27 4.60
N ALA A 3 -23.59 -44.24 3.78
CA ALA A 3 -23.65 -42.80 3.94
C ALA A 3 -24.09 -42.13 2.61
N GLY A 4 -24.91 -41.07 2.70
CA GLY A 4 -25.31 -40.26 1.57
C GLY A 4 -24.12 -39.48 0.99
N LEU A 5 -23.95 -39.59 -0.33
CA LEU A 5 -23.06 -38.72 -1.09
C LEU A 5 -23.59 -37.29 -0.99
N LYS A 6 -22.82 -36.40 -0.36
CA LYS A 6 -23.08 -34.96 -0.41
C LYS A 6 -22.93 -34.51 -1.87
N PRO A 7 -23.89 -33.76 -2.45
CA PRO A 7 -23.63 -33.11 -3.73
C PRO A 7 -22.50 -32.11 -3.52
N ALA A 8 -21.48 -32.18 -4.38
CA ALA A 8 -20.44 -31.16 -4.44
C ALA A 8 -21.13 -29.82 -4.74
N LEU A 9 -21.09 -28.89 -3.78
CA LEU A 9 -21.51 -27.52 -4.00
C LEU A 9 -20.62 -26.96 -5.11
N ALA A 10 -21.26 -26.44 -6.16
CA ALA A 10 -20.62 -25.91 -7.35
C ALA A 10 -19.47 -24.96 -6.98
N GLN A 11 -18.27 -25.25 -7.48
CA GLN A 11 -17.14 -24.33 -7.45
C GLN A 11 -17.47 -23.16 -8.39
N ILE A 12 -17.88 -22.05 -7.80
CA ILE A 12 -18.00 -20.76 -8.50
C ILE A 12 -16.57 -20.31 -8.84
N GLY A 13 -16.27 -20.10 -10.13
CA GLY A 13 -15.09 -19.35 -10.57
C GLY A 13 -14.00 -20.12 -11.33
N ASN A 14 -14.31 -21.23 -11.99
CA ASN A 14 -13.37 -21.84 -12.95
C ASN A 14 -13.38 -21.09 -14.29
N SER A 15 -12.95 -19.83 -14.30
CA SER A 15 -12.94 -18.96 -15.48
C SER A 15 -11.69 -19.12 -16.36
N ASN A 16 -10.84 -20.13 -16.12
CA ASN A 16 -9.61 -20.30 -16.88
C ASN A 16 -9.75 -21.46 -17.89
N PRO A 17 -9.76 -21.21 -19.21
CA PRO A 17 -9.64 -22.28 -20.19
C PRO A 17 -8.22 -22.87 -20.12
N ALA A 18 -8.10 -24.10 -19.61
CA ALA A 18 -6.85 -24.85 -19.67
C ALA A 18 -6.58 -25.28 -21.12
N GLY A 19 -5.51 -24.77 -21.73
CA GLY A 19 -5.06 -25.13 -23.08
C GLY A 19 -3.72 -24.49 -23.45
N PRO A 20 -3.11 -24.83 -24.60
CA PRO A 20 -1.78 -24.33 -25.01
C PRO A 20 -1.71 -22.80 -25.26
N ALA A 21 -2.85 -22.11 -25.23
CA ALA A 21 -2.99 -20.65 -25.27
C ALA A 21 -3.56 -20.07 -23.96
N GLY A 22 -3.66 -20.87 -22.90
CA GLY A 22 -4.09 -20.46 -21.56
C GLY A 22 -2.91 -19.87 -20.80
N ALA A 23 -2.85 -18.55 -20.72
CA ALA A 23 -1.86 -17.86 -19.90
C ALA A 23 -1.95 -18.35 -18.44
N PHE A 24 -0.76 -18.55 -17.89
CA PHE A 24 -0.45 -19.26 -16.65
C PHE A 24 -1.05 -18.60 -15.39
N ASN A 25 -1.33 -19.46 -14.41
CA ASN A 25 -1.82 -19.13 -13.09
C ASN A 25 -0.71 -18.42 -12.27
N GLY A 26 -0.78 -17.08 -12.22
CA GLY A 26 0.05 -16.22 -11.36
C GLY A 26 1.19 -15.56 -12.10
N SER A 27 1.14 -14.22 -12.19
CA SER A 27 2.16 -13.27 -12.67
C SER A 27 3.20 -13.81 -13.66
N ILE A 28 3.11 -13.38 -14.93
CA ILE A 28 4.25 -13.48 -15.86
C ILE A 28 5.38 -12.64 -15.26
N THR A 29 6.58 -13.21 -15.01
CA THR A 29 7.72 -12.52 -14.35
C THR A 29 8.90 -12.22 -15.29
N THR A 30 8.71 -12.38 -16.60
CA THR A 30 9.74 -12.11 -17.60
C THR A 30 9.98 -10.59 -17.71
N GLY A 31 10.80 -10.04 -16.80
CA GLY A 31 11.19 -8.63 -16.75
C GLY A 31 10.24 -7.71 -15.99
N CYS A 32 8.94 -8.01 -15.98
CA CYS A 32 7.88 -7.34 -15.23
C CYS A 32 6.91 -8.39 -14.67
N ALA A 33 6.08 -8.02 -13.69
CA ALA A 33 4.96 -8.79 -13.17
C ALA A 33 3.64 -8.29 -13.80
N TYR A 34 2.88 -9.16 -14.46
CA TYR A 34 1.59 -8.84 -15.08
C TYR A 34 0.44 -9.59 -14.41
N ASP A 35 -0.56 -8.88 -13.91
CA ASP A 35 -1.83 -9.45 -13.44
C ASP A 35 -2.87 -9.40 -14.57
N PRO A 36 -3.25 -10.54 -15.17
CA PRO A 36 -4.21 -10.58 -16.26
C PRO A 36 -5.64 -10.24 -15.86
N ALA A 37 -6.01 -10.38 -14.58
CA ALA A 37 -7.37 -10.08 -14.13
C ALA A 37 -7.61 -8.57 -14.05
N THR A 38 -6.60 -7.83 -13.61
CA THR A 38 -6.65 -6.38 -13.49
C THR A 38 -5.97 -5.68 -14.66
N GLY A 39 -5.17 -6.35 -15.48
CA GLY A 39 -4.30 -5.72 -16.47
C GLY A 39 -3.24 -4.82 -15.84
N ASN A 40 -2.87 -5.07 -14.58
CA ASN A 40 -1.84 -4.30 -13.89
C ASN A 40 -0.45 -4.83 -14.24
N GLU A 41 0.48 -3.92 -14.52
CA GLU A 41 1.89 -4.21 -14.76
C GLU A 41 2.72 -3.59 -13.64
N THR A 42 3.51 -4.42 -12.96
CA THR A 42 4.42 -3.96 -11.92
C THR A 42 5.85 -4.38 -12.21
N ARG A 43 6.82 -3.57 -11.76
CA ARG A 43 8.23 -3.92 -11.83
C ARG A 43 8.97 -3.33 -10.64
N GLN A 44 9.90 -4.09 -10.06
CA GLN A 44 10.78 -3.61 -9.01
C GLN A 44 12.24 -3.77 -9.42
N VAL A 45 13.04 -2.75 -9.18
CA VAL A 45 14.49 -2.75 -9.44
C VAL A 45 15.20 -2.17 -8.22
N THR A 46 15.92 -3.01 -7.49
CA THR A 46 16.78 -2.57 -6.37
C THR A 46 18.10 -2.05 -6.94
N ASP A 47 18.34 -0.75 -6.85
CA ASP A 47 19.57 -0.13 -7.36
C ASP A 47 20.68 -0.12 -6.30
N LEU A 48 20.33 -0.05 -5.01
CA LEU A 48 21.27 -0.08 -3.89
C LEU A 48 20.71 -0.93 -2.75
N SER A 49 21.54 -1.78 -2.17
CA SER A 49 21.21 -2.53 -0.95
C SER A 49 22.41 -2.54 -0.02
N LEU A 50 22.20 -2.01 1.18
CA LEU A 50 23.19 -1.98 2.24
C LEU A 50 22.68 -2.84 3.41
N PRO A 51 23.55 -3.69 3.98
CA PRO A 51 23.18 -4.52 5.12
C PRO A 51 22.86 -3.63 6.33
N SER A 52 21.90 -4.08 7.14
CA SER A 52 21.52 -3.42 8.38
C SER A 52 21.63 -4.40 9.55
N VAL A 53 21.77 -3.85 10.75
CA VAL A 53 21.69 -4.60 12.01
C VAL A 53 20.24 -4.74 12.50
N GLY A 54 19.28 -4.06 11.86
CA GLY A 54 17.86 -4.10 12.18
C GLY A 54 17.01 -4.86 11.14
N ALA A 55 15.70 -4.94 11.39
CA ALA A 55 14.76 -5.67 10.54
C ALA A 55 14.60 -5.07 9.13
N TYR A 56 14.89 -3.77 8.97
CA TYR A 56 14.80 -3.06 7.69
C TYR A 56 16.21 -2.69 7.21
N PRO A 57 16.71 -3.31 6.12
CA PRO A 57 17.94 -2.86 5.46
C PRO A 57 17.73 -1.51 4.78
N LEU A 58 18.83 -0.77 4.58
CA LEU A 58 18.80 0.40 3.72
C LEU A 58 18.87 -0.08 2.27
N ALA A 59 17.71 -0.24 1.64
CA ALA A 59 17.59 -0.67 0.25
C ALA A 59 16.79 0.36 -0.55
N PHE A 60 17.43 0.93 -1.57
CA PHE A 60 16.79 1.81 -2.53
C PHE A 60 16.28 0.98 -3.70
N THR A 61 14.95 0.95 -3.85
CA THR A 61 14.27 0.23 -4.92
C THR A 61 13.37 1.16 -5.68
N ARG A 62 13.45 1.14 -7.01
CA ARG A 62 12.45 1.75 -7.88
C ARG A 62 11.31 0.77 -8.14
N ILE A 63 10.10 1.27 -8.06
CA ILE A 63 8.86 0.49 -8.22
C ILE A 63 8.05 1.15 -9.33
N SER A 64 7.70 0.39 -10.35
CA SER A 64 6.78 0.78 -11.42
C SER A 64 5.46 0.07 -11.21
N ASN A 65 4.37 0.81 -11.38
CA ASN A 65 3.01 0.29 -11.37
C ASN A 65 2.20 1.03 -12.44
N SER A 66 1.73 0.31 -13.47
CA SER A 66 1.02 0.91 -14.60
C SER A 66 -0.34 1.50 -14.22
N ARG A 67 -0.88 1.12 -13.05
CA ARG A 67 -2.14 1.63 -12.50
C ARG A 67 -1.96 2.69 -11.43
N ALA A 68 -0.73 3.03 -11.05
CA ALA A 68 -0.51 4.12 -10.09
C ALA A 68 -1.08 5.43 -10.65
N ALA A 69 -1.98 6.05 -9.89
CA ALA A 69 -2.76 7.22 -10.31
C ALA A 69 -2.02 8.53 -10.04
N THR A 70 -0.81 8.67 -10.59
CA THR A 70 0.06 9.82 -10.29
C THR A 70 0.40 10.58 -11.57
N THR A 71 0.29 11.91 -11.50
CA THR A 71 0.56 12.82 -12.63
C THR A 71 1.98 13.40 -12.57
N THR A 72 2.69 13.15 -11.48
CA THR A 72 4.06 13.59 -11.22
C THR A 72 4.76 12.50 -10.43
N THR A 73 5.85 11.97 -10.96
CA THR A 73 6.73 11.03 -10.24
C THR A 73 8.17 11.56 -10.23
N PRO A 74 8.99 11.17 -9.25
CA PRO A 74 10.40 11.55 -9.20
C PRO A 74 11.22 11.10 -10.41
N PHE A 75 10.78 10.06 -11.12
CA PHE A 75 11.49 9.46 -12.26
C PHE A 75 10.82 9.71 -13.62
N GLY A 76 9.79 10.55 -13.67
CA GLY A 76 9.02 10.84 -14.87
C GLY A 76 7.85 9.89 -15.13
N ILE A 77 6.91 10.37 -15.94
CA ILE A 77 5.59 9.77 -16.16
C ILE A 77 5.63 8.35 -16.78
N PRO A 78 6.50 8.02 -17.76
CA PRO A 78 6.47 6.70 -18.39
C PRO A 78 6.71 5.57 -17.37
N GLY A 79 5.69 4.72 -17.19
CA GLY A 79 5.74 3.57 -16.27
C GLY A 79 5.52 3.92 -14.80
N THR A 80 5.24 5.20 -14.48
CA THR A 80 4.90 5.68 -13.13
C THR A 80 5.87 5.14 -12.06
N TRP A 81 7.16 5.36 -12.29
CA TRP A 81 8.21 4.89 -11.41
C TRP A 81 8.28 5.75 -10.14
N GLU A 82 8.20 5.10 -8.99
CA GLU A 82 8.42 5.68 -7.66
C GLU A 82 9.59 4.98 -6.97
N HIS A 83 10.06 5.53 -5.84
CA HIS A 83 11.09 4.88 -5.02
C HIS A 83 10.48 4.31 -3.74
N SER A 84 11.10 3.27 -3.17
CA SER A 84 10.68 2.55 -1.95
C SER A 84 10.51 3.42 -0.69
N TYR A 85 10.94 4.68 -0.76
CA TYR A 85 10.84 5.68 0.29
C TYR A 85 9.76 6.75 0.01
N ASP A 86 8.98 6.61 -1.08
CA ASP A 86 7.97 7.60 -1.50
C ASP A 86 6.63 7.36 -0.79
N TRP A 87 6.66 7.42 0.54
CA TRP A 87 5.46 7.27 1.36
C TRP A 87 4.81 8.63 1.56
N PHE A 88 3.52 8.71 1.23
CA PHE A 88 2.74 9.93 1.40
C PHE A 88 1.44 9.69 2.16
N MET A 89 0.99 10.70 2.89
CA MET A 89 -0.28 10.65 3.61
C MET A 89 -1.07 11.95 3.48
N VAL A 90 -2.35 11.80 3.15
CA VAL A 90 -3.36 12.86 3.22
C VAL A 90 -4.20 12.67 4.47
N GLN A 91 -4.33 13.74 5.25
CA GLN A 91 -5.21 13.78 6.40
C GLN A 91 -6.52 14.48 6.06
N ASN A 92 -7.62 13.75 6.19
CA ASN A 92 -8.96 14.25 5.93
C ASN A 92 -9.62 14.70 7.25
N GLN A 93 -9.95 15.99 7.34
CA GLN A 93 -10.54 16.59 8.54
C GLN A 93 -11.99 17.01 8.25
N SER A 94 -12.94 16.49 9.03
CA SER A 94 -14.34 16.92 8.97
C SER A 94 -14.67 18.00 10.01
N SER A 95 -14.03 17.98 11.18
CA SER A 95 -14.07 19.04 12.20
C SER A 95 -13.03 18.81 13.31
N GLY A 96 -12.50 19.89 13.92
CA GLY A 96 -11.55 19.80 15.03
C GLY A 96 -10.07 19.64 14.63
N LEU A 97 -9.21 19.39 15.61
CA LEU A 97 -7.74 19.28 15.42
C LEU A 97 -7.27 17.88 15.02
N LYS A 98 -8.14 16.87 15.07
CA LYS A 98 -7.78 15.47 14.80
C LYS A 98 -8.43 15.02 13.48
N PRO A 99 -7.66 14.49 12.52
CA PRO A 99 -8.21 13.94 11.29
C PRO A 99 -9.18 12.79 11.56
N SER A 100 -10.29 12.76 10.81
CA SER A 100 -11.28 11.70 10.86
C SER A 100 -10.83 10.46 10.09
N SER A 101 -10.05 10.66 9.01
CA SER A 101 -9.42 9.59 8.24
C SER A 101 -8.05 9.99 7.69
N TYR A 102 -7.28 8.99 7.29
CA TYR A 102 -5.91 9.07 6.80
C TYR A 102 -5.84 8.23 5.52
N GLU A 103 -5.58 8.87 4.41
CA GLU A 103 -5.32 8.18 3.14
C GLU A 103 -3.81 8.05 3.01
N VAL A 104 -3.32 6.82 2.91
CA VAL A 104 -1.90 6.49 2.79
C VAL A 104 -1.65 6.01 1.38
N VAL A 105 -0.69 6.66 0.72
CA VAL A 105 -0.15 6.21 -0.56
C VAL A 105 1.14 5.46 -0.27
N PHE A 106 1.15 4.19 -0.66
CA PHE A 106 2.27 3.28 -0.53
C PHE A 106 3.25 3.47 -1.70
N PRO A 107 4.54 3.10 -1.55
CA PRO A 107 5.55 3.27 -2.60
C PRO A 107 5.30 2.48 -3.89
N ASP A 108 4.37 1.53 -3.86
CA ASP A 108 3.93 0.80 -5.04
C ASP A 108 2.78 1.50 -5.77
N GLY A 109 2.38 2.69 -5.31
CA GLY A 109 1.29 3.49 -5.85
C GLY A 109 -0.11 3.02 -5.43
N CYS A 110 -0.22 2.02 -4.55
CA CYS A 110 -1.49 1.66 -3.93
C CYS A 110 -1.90 2.71 -2.90
N ASP A 111 -3.20 2.95 -2.76
CA ASP A 111 -3.78 3.86 -1.76
C ASP A 111 -4.75 3.12 -0.82
N GLU A 112 -4.67 3.42 0.48
CA GLU A 112 -5.61 2.88 1.47
C GLU A 112 -6.07 3.97 2.44
N THR A 113 -7.38 3.99 2.74
CA THR A 113 -7.97 4.91 3.71
C THR A 113 -8.20 4.24 5.05
N PHE A 114 -7.59 4.80 6.10
CA PHE A 114 -7.76 4.40 7.49
C PHE A 114 -8.65 5.38 8.26
N PHE A 115 -9.58 4.87 9.07
CA PHE A 115 -10.47 5.70 9.88
C PHE A 115 -9.97 5.82 11.33
N SER A 116 -10.07 7.03 11.90
CA SER A 116 -9.64 7.35 13.27
C SER A 116 -10.41 6.61 14.38
N SER A 117 -11.65 6.18 14.10
CA SER A 117 -12.54 5.49 15.05
C SER A 117 -12.46 3.96 15.03
N GLY A 118 -11.63 3.34 14.17
CA GLY A 118 -11.46 1.88 14.02
C GLY A 118 -12.58 1.19 13.20
N GLY A 119 -12.38 0.04 12.53
CA GLY A 119 -11.31 -0.99 12.64
C GLY A 119 -11.19 -1.95 11.41
N PRO A 120 -10.65 -3.22 11.50
CA PRO A 120 -10.69 -4.11 12.67
C PRO A 120 -9.38 -4.88 13.09
N VAL A 121 -9.40 -5.26 14.38
CA VAL A 121 -8.70 -6.33 15.16
C VAL A 121 -7.17 -6.51 15.20
N SER A 122 -6.72 -6.73 16.45
CA SER A 122 -5.57 -7.49 16.98
C SER A 122 -4.19 -7.35 16.32
N LYS A 123 -3.19 -7.11 17.18
CA LYS A 123 -1.75 -7.09 16.88
C LYS A 123 -1.35 -8.23 15.91
N GLY A 124 -0.72 -7.89 14.78
CA GLY A 124 0.09 -8.83 13.99
C GLY A 124 -0.49 -9.38 12.68
N ILE A 125 -1.59 -8.84 12.14
CA ILE A 125 -2.22 -9.39 10.92
C ILE A 125 -2.33 -8.38 9.75
N ARG A 126 -2.52 -7.08 10.00
CA ARG A 126 -2.65 -6.03 8.96
C ARG A 126 -2.10 -4.68 9.40
N ASP A 127 -1.89 -3.81 8.42
CA ASP A 127 -1.53 -2.41 8.61
C ASP A 127 -2.56 -1.66 9.47
N ARG A 128 -2.09 -0.71 10.29
CA ARG A 128 -2.97 0.11 11.13
C ARG A 128 -2.45 1.53 11.30
N ILE A 129 -3.37 2.46 11.49
CA ILE A 129 -3.02 3.84 11.80
C ILE A 129 -2.98 4.10 13.32
N THR A 130 -1.93 4.79 13.77
CA THR A 130 -1.92 5.49 15.06
C THR A 130 -2.37 6.93 14.80
N PRO A 131 -3.54 7.36 15.32
CA PRO A 131 -4.08 8.70 15.05
C PRO A 131 -3.13 9.82 15.50
N LEU A 132 -3.30 11.00 14.90
CA LEU A 132 -2.44 12.15 15.11
C LEU A 132 -2.34 12.52 16.59
N ASN A 133 -1.11 12.54 17.09
CA ASN A 133 -0.81 13.14 18.39
C ASN A 133 -0.61 14.65 18.20
N THR A 134 -1.56 15.44 18.69
CA THR A 134 -1.55 16.91 18.55
C THR A 134 -0.46 17.61 19.37
N SER A 135 0.25 16.90 20.25
CA SER A 135 1.39 17.45 21.01
C SER A 135 2.70 17.32 20.24
N THR A 136 2.87 16.22 19.50
CA THR A 136 4.10 15.95 18.73
C THR A 136 3.92 16.21 17.24
N MET A 137 2.67 16.36 16.77
CA MET A 137 2.28 16.41 15.36
C MET A 137 2.75 15.19 14.56
N LEU A 138 2.77 14.02 15.19
CA LEU A 138 3.16 12.75 14.57
C LEU A 138 1.97 11.80 14.45
N THR A 139 1.93 11.07 13.34
CA THR A 139 1.08 9.91 13.11
C THR A 139 1.95 8.77 12.59
N TYR A 140 1.54 7.53 12.86
CA TYR A 140 2.29 6.35 12.43
C TYR A 140 1.41 5.37 11.67
N LEU A 141 1.87 4.90 10.51
CA LEU A 141 1.42 3.63 9.96
C LEU A 141 2.20 2.52 10.67
N VAL A 142 1.52 1.53 11.22
CA VAL A 142 2.16 0.41 11.90
C VAL A 142 1.90 -0.87 11.12
N LEU A 143 2.98 -1.46 10.65
CA LEU A 143 3.01 -2.62 9.76
C LEU A 143 2.68 -3.91 10.53
N PRO A 144 2.40 -5.04 9.83
CA PRO A 144 1.98 -6.29 10.45
C PRO A 144 3.08 -6.92 11.31
N ASP A 145 4.34 -6.71 10.92
CA ASP A 145 5.55 -7.12 11.65
C ASP A 145 5.87 -6.22 12.87
N GLY A 146 5.11 -5.14 13.07
CA GLY A 146 5.30 -4.17 14.14
C GLY A 146 6.20 -2.98 13.78
N GLY A 147 6.76 -2.95 12.56
CA GLY A 147 7.45 -1.78 12.02
C GLY A 147 6.56 -0.55 11.93
N LYS A 148 7.17 0.61 11.77
CA LYS A 148 6.46 1.88 11.70
C LYS A 148 6.99 2.77 10.59
N VAL A 149 6.07 3.40 9.88
CA VAL A 149 6.35 4.57 9.05
C VAL A 149 5.83 5.80 9.80
N GLU A 150 6.72 6.75 10.05
CA GLU A 150 6.41 8.01 10.74
C GLU A 150 6.04 9.10 9.73
N PHE A 151 4.93 9.79 9.99
CA PHE A 151 4.48 10.93 9.22
C PHE A 151 4.45 12.16 10.12
N ALA A 152 5.20 13.19 9.71
CA ALA A 152 5.18 14.48 10.38
C ALA A 152 4.14 15.40 9.73
N THR A 153 3.21 15.89 10.54
CA THR A 153 2.15 16.78 10.09
C THR A 153 2.56 18.22 10.25
N THR A 154 2.49 18.99 9.15
CA THR A 154 2.52 20.46 9.24
C THR A 154 1.09 20.97 9.12
N ARG A 155 0.61 21.68 10.14
CA ARG A 155 -0.71 22.30 10.09
C ARG A 155 -0.69 23.44 9.07
N GLN A 156 -1.39 23.26 7.96
CA GLN A 156 -1.68 24.34 7.02
C GLN A 156 -3.06 24.95 7.35
N VAL A 157 -3.10 26.24 7.64
CA VAL A 157 -4.36 26.97 7.90
C VAL A 157 -4.84 27.58 6.59
N PHE A 158 -5.50 26.77 5.76
CA PHE A 158 -6.28 27.26 4.63
C PHE A 158 -7.76 26.99 4.90
N GLY A 159 -8.65 27.87 4.44
CA GLY A 159 -10.08 27.96 4.81
C GLY A 159 -10.94 26.70 4.59
N THR A 160 -10.36 25.62 4.10
CA THR A 160 -10.91 24.27 3.98
C THR A 160 -9.75 23.29 4.23
N GLY A 161 -9.66 22.77 5.46
CA GLY A 161 -8.44 22.17 6.01
C GLY A 161 -8.04 20.83 5.40
N TYR A 162 -6.92 20.84 4.67
CA TYR A 162 -6.13 19.66 4.36
C TYR A 162 -4.73 19.86 4.94
N SER A 163 -4.23 18.88 5.69
CA SER A 163 -2.83 18.84 6.13
C SER A 163 -2.15 17.70 5.40
N THR A 164 -1.16 18.03 4.59
CA THR A 164 -0.31 17.04 3.93
C THR A 164 0.81 16.64 4.88
N CYS A 165 1.13 15.34 4.88
CA CYS A 165 2.22 14.81 5.68
C CYS A 165 3.12 13.99 4.77
N SER A 166 4.38 14.36 4.66
CA SER A 166 5.39 13.47 4.10
C SER A 166 5.91 12.58 5.21
N SER A 167 6.28 11.35 4.86
CA SER A 167 7.02 10.54 5.81
C SER A 167 8.33 11.24 6.16
N GLN A 168 8.71 11.21 7.44
CA GLN A 168 10.07 11.51 7.84
C GLN A 168 10.72 10.18 8.16
N GLN A 169 11.65 9.75 7.32
CA GLN A 169 12.50 8.62 7.67
C GLN A 169 13.80 9.10 8.29
N PRO A 170 14.38 8.30 9.22
CA PRO A 170 15.73 8.50 9.71
C PRO A 170 16.78 8.34 8.61
#